data_AF-A0A840PKD0-F1
#
_entry.id   AF-A0A840PKD0-F1
#
_cell.length_a   1.000
_cell.length_b   1.000
_cell.length_c   1.000
_cell.angle_alpha   90.00
_cell.angle_beta   90.00
_cell.angle_gamma   90.00
#
_symmetry.space_group_name_H-M   'P 1'
#
loop_
_entity.id
_entity.type
_entity.pdbx_description
1 polymer ?
#
loop_
_entity_poly.entity_id
_entity_poly.type
_entity_poly.pdbx_seq_one_letter_code
_entity_poly.pdbx_strand_id
1 'polypeptide(L)' 'MTTVIRQAEVGDAPRIAVLLGQLGYPARADEVVVRIGHWLADSHSALLVAEPGSPSATVRRA' A
#
# COMPACT_ATOMS: atom_id res chain seq x y z
N MET A 1 14.49 -8.04 -9.41
CA MET A 1 13.17 -7.87 -8.77
C MET A 1 12.82 -6.41 -8.89
N THR A 2 11.78 -6.06 -9.66
CA THR A 2 11.36 -4.67 -9.83
C THR A 2 10.44 -4.27 -8.68
N THR A 3 10.43 -3.01 -8.30
CA THR A 3 9.51 -2.44 -7.32
C THR A 3 8.57 -1.48 -8.03
N VAL A 4 7.28 -1.55 -7.74
CA VAL A 4 6.27 -0.63 -8.24
C VAL A 4 5.79 0.23 -7.07
N ILE A 5 5.77 1.55 -7.27
CA ILE A 5 5.20 2.50 -6.32
C ILE A 5 3.85 2.94 -6.86
N ARG A 6 2.80 2.85 -6.04
CA ARG A 6 1.44 3.28 -6.37
C ARG A 6 0.76 3.95 -5.19
N GLN A 7 -0.36 4.62 -5.46
CA GLN A 7 -1.26 5.09 -4.39
C GLN A 7 -1.75 3.90 -3.57
N ALA A 8 -1.83 4.12 -2.26
CA ALA A 8 -2.45 3.18 -1.34
C ALA A 8 -3.95 3.14 -1.57
N GLU A 9 -4.54 1.96 -1.36
CA GLU A 9 -5.98 1.77 -1.35
C GLU A 9 -6.43 1.15 -0.03
N VAL A 10 -7.72 1.23 0.28
CA VAL A 10 -8.29 0.67 1.52
C VAL A 10 -7.99 -0.84 1.64
N GLY A 11 -7.90 -1.55 0.52
CA GLY A 11 -7.54 -2.97 0.46
C GLY A 11 -6.14 -3.30 0.97
N ASP A 12 -5.23 -2.33 1.05
CA ASP A 12 -3.86 -2.52 1.56
C ASP A 12 -3.81 -2.65 3.10
N ALA A 13 -4.91 -2.32 3.81
CA ALA A 13 -4.93 -2.21 5.26
C ALA A 13 -4.40 -3.45 6.02
N PRO A 14 -4.75 -4.69 5.66
CA PRO A 14 -4.20 -5.87 6.36
C PRO A 14 -2.68 -6.00 6.20
N ARG A 15 -2.13 -5.67 5.03
CA ARG A 15 -0.69 -5.74 4.77
C ARG A 15 0.06 -4.61 5.48
N ILE A 16 -0.51 -3.41 5.46
CA ILE A 16 0.05 -2.25 6.18
C ILE A 16 0.05 -2.51 7.69
N ALA A 17 -1.00 -3.13 8.26
CA ALA A 17 -1.02 -3.51 9.67
C ALA A 17 0.15 -4.43 10.07
N VAL A 18 0.51 -5.39 9.22
CA VAL A 18 1.70 -6.25 9.43
C VAL A 18 2.98 -5.42 9.42
N LEU A 19 3.15 -4.52 8.44
CA LEU A 19 4.33 -3.64 8.35
C LEU A 19 4.45 -2.71 9.57
N LEU A 20 3.33 -2.14 10.02
CA LEU A 20 3.31 -1.31 11.22
C LEU A 20 3.72 -2.11 12.47
N GLY A 21 3.28 -3.36 12.59
CA GLY A 21 3.74 -4.26 13.65
C GLY A 21 5.25 -4.51 13.62
N GLN A 22 5.84 -4.68 12.43
CA GLN A 22 7.29 -4.84 12.27
C GLN A 22 8.08 -3.58 12.67
N LEU A 23 7.47 -2.41 12.51
CA LEU A 23 8.04 -1.12 12.94
C LEU A 23 7.85 -0.84 14.44
N GLY A 24 7.18 -1.74 15.20
CA GLY A 24 6.89 -1.53 16.61
C GLY A 24 5.62 -0.71 16.88
N TYR A 25 4.78 -0.50 15.87
CA TYR A 25 3.47 0.18 15.97
C TYR A 25 2.34 -0.82 15.70
N PRO A 26 2.08 -1.80 16.59
CA PRO A 26 1.03 -2.79 16.36
C PRO A 26 -0.31 -2.08 16.15
N ALA A 27 -0.96 -2.42 15.03
CA ALA A 27 -2.25 -1.87 14.64
C ALA A 27 -3.13 -2.96 14.08
N ARG A 28 -4.44 -2.84 14.27
CA ARG A 28 -5.42 -3.74 13.68
C ARG A 28 -5.79 -3.27 12.26
N ALA A 29 -6.25 -4.18 11.41
CA ALA A 29 -6.58 -3.85 10.03
C ALA A 29 -7.72 -2.81 9.92
N ASP A 30 -8.73 -2.90 10.78
CA ASP A 30 -9.85 -1.95 10.88
C ASP A 30 -9.38 -0.54 11.30
N GLU A 31 -8.45 -0.44 12.23
CA GLU A 31 -7.81 0.84 12.59
C GLU A 31 -7.03 1.44 11.42
N VAL A 32 -6.33 0.59 10.65
CA VAL A 32 -5.58 1.03 9.47
C VAL A 32 -6.51 1.51 8.35
N VAL A 33 -7.68 0.87 8.16
CA VAL A 33 -8.68 1.35 7.19
C VAL A 33 -9.08 2.80 7.48
N VAL A 34 -9.35 3.13 8.74
CA VAL A 34 -9.71 4.50 9.16
C VAL A 34 -8.57 5.47 8.85
N ARG A 35 -7.32 5.08 9.15
CA ARG A 35 -6.12 5.91 8.90
C ARG A 35 -5.89 6.14 7.41
N ILE A 36 -6.02 5.10 6.57
CA ILE A 36 -5.92 5.24 5.12
C ILE A 36 -6.99 6.21 4.62
N GLY A 37 -8.25 6.03 5.06
CA GLY A 37 -9.36 6.90 4.67
C GLY A 37 -9.10 8.38 5.00
N HIS A 38 -8.57 8.67 6.19
CA HIS A 38 -8.16 10.02 6.59
C HIS A 38 -7.16 10.65 5.59
N TRP A 39 -6.09 9.92 5.24
CA TRP A 39 -5.07 10.45 4.34
C TRP A 39 -5.53 10.56 2.88
N LEU A 40 -6.37 9.64 2.40
CA LEU A 40 -6.90 9.70 1.04
C LEU A 40 -7.95 10.81 0.85
N ALA A 41 -8.62 11.23 1.93
CA ALA A 41 -9.58 12.33 1.91
C ALA A 41 -8.92 13.72 1.90
N ASP A 42 -7.63 13.82 2.27
CA ASP A 42 -6.91 15.08 2.31
C ASP A 42 -6.20 15.37 0.97
N SER A 43 -6.65 16.42 0.28
CA SER A 43 -6.08 16.86 -1.01
C SER A 43 -4.64 17.36 -0.92
N HIS A 44 -4.12 17.61 0.28
CA HIS A 44 -2.73 18.02 0.52
C HIS A 44 -1.82 16.86 0.94
N SER A 45 -2.35 15.65 1.00
CA SER A 45 -1.61 14.44 1.39
C SER A 45 -1.52 13.44 0.23
N ALA A 46 -0.49 12.59 0.27
CA ALA A 46 -0.33 11.45 -0.62
C ALA A 46 0.13 10.23 0.18
N LEU A 47 -0.60 9.12 0.09
CA LEU A 47 -0.25 7.87 0.75
C LEU A 47 0.17 6.85 -0.31
N LEU A 48 1.44 6.45 -0.27
CA LEU A 48 2.02 5.56 -1.27
C LEU A 48 2.41 4.21 -0.66
N VAL A 49 2.28 3.16 -1.45
CA VAL A 49 2.81 1.82 -1.13
C VAL A 49 3.82 1.39 -2.18
N ALA A 50 4.81 0.62 -1.76
CA ALA A 50 5.76 -0.06 -2.63
C ALA A 50 5.45 -1.56 -2.60
N GLU A 51 5.20 -2.15 -3.77
CA GLU A 51 4.98 -3.58 -3.91
C GLU A 51 5.98 -4.20 -4.90
N PRO A 52 6.31 -5.50 -4.75
CA PRO A 52 7.07 -6.20 -5.75
C PRO A 52 6.35 -6.12 -7.10
N GLY A 53 7.02 -5.60 -8.11
CA GLY A 53 6.51 -5.60 -9.47
C GLY A 53 6.34 -7.04 -9.94
N SER A 54 5.17 -7.34 -10.51
CA SER A 54 4.96 -8.64 -11.14
C SER A 54 6.00 -8.84 -12.25
N PRO A 55 6.62 -10.04 -12.37
CA PRO A 55 7.40 -10.36 -13.55
C PRO A 55 6.44 -10.32 -14.75
N SER A 56 6.47 -9.23 -15.50
CA SER A 56 5.55 -9.04 -16.63
C SER A 56 5.72 -10.18 -17.63
N ALA A 57 4.62 -10.88 -17.89
CA ALA A 57 4.51 -11.85 -18.97
C ALA A 57 4.85 -11.15 -20.30
N THR A 58 5.82 -11.72 -21.01
CA THR A 58 6.17 -11.53 -22.43
C THR A 58 5.60 -10.28 -23.13
N VAL A 59 6.48 -9.31 -23.37
CA VAL A 59 6.30 -8.29 -24.41
C VAL A 59 6.14 -9.01 -25.76
N ARG A 60 4.90 -9.16 -26.26
CA ARG A 60 4.68 -9.40 -27.69
C ARG A 60 4.72 -8.06 -28.40
N ARG A 61 5.88 -7.74 -28.99
CA ARG A 61 5.94 -6.76 -30.08
C ARG A 61 5.22 -7.39 -31.28
N ALA A 62 4.20 -6.69 -31.78
CA ALA A 62 3.67 -6.90 -33.13
C ALA A 62 4.61 -6.27 -34.16
#